data_AF-A0A536NRS6-F1
#
_entry.id   AF-A0A536NRS6-F1
#
_cell.length_a   1.000
_cell.length_b   1.000
_cell.length_c   1.000
_cell.angle_alpha   90.00
_cell.angle_beta   90.00
_cell.angle_gamma   90.00
#
_symmetry.space_group_name_H-M   'P 1'
#
loop_
_entity.id
_entity.type
_entity.pdbx_description
1 polymer ?
#
loop_
_entity_poly.entity_id
_entity_poly.type
_entity_poly.pdbx_seq_one_letter_code
_entity_poly.pdbx_strand_id
1 'polypeptide(L)'
;MRYLVSSRASGVWGLAFVVLLLVSAAAVSVPTSQESGARIADFYRQHGDVVTAQQVIGVVALAAFVAFALRLAPNQWLRVALIAFVVTELATNAVPLAIVLTKPSADTAHTLTFVEDLADAALFVAIAMFVSALTLAEPLWLRVAAYVVAAVCVVRAVGGPLGFTSFDAVAPIAFLVFMLVFCIRLLVKQRAATRAALPS
;
A
#
# COMPACT_ATOMS: atom_id res chain seq x y z
N MET A 1 -15.73 -29.18 2.56
CA MET A 1 -14.90 -28.60 3.64
C MET A 1 -15.17 -27.11 3.74
N ARG A 2 -15.49 -26.63 4.95
CA ARG A 2 -16.00 -25.28 5.27
C ARG A 2 -15.03 -24.15 4.90
N TYR A 3 -15.46 -23.18 4.09
CA TYR A 3 -14.87 -21.84 3.97
C TYR A 3 -15.94 -20.73 3.84
N LEU A 4 -17.05 -20.87 4.58
CA LEU A 4 -18.10 -19.83 4.64
C LEU A 4 -17.93 -18.82 5.79
N VAL A 5 -16.80 -18.84 6.49
CA VAL A 5 -16.45 -17.87 7.54
C VAL A 5 -15.25 -17.07 7.01
N SER A 6 -15.29 -15.80 6.63
CA SER A 6 -16.33 -14.76 6.66
C SER A 6 -16.03 -13.79 5.51
N SER A 7 -16.62 -14.02 4.35
CA SER A 7 -16.31 -13.28 3.12
C SER A 7 -16.52 -11.76 3.27
N ARG A 8 -17.48 -11.33 4.11
CA ARG A 8 -17.78 -9.90 4.37
C ARG A 8 -16.65 -9.20 5.10
N ALA A 9 -15.98 -9.91 6.00
CA ALA A 9 -14.87 -9.35 6.75
C ALA A 9 -13.74 -8.95 5.78
N SER A 10 -13.47 -9.75 4.73
CA SER A 10 -12.44 -9.42 3.74
C SER A 10 -12.70 -8.07 3.09
N GLY A 11 -13.89 -7.85 2.54
CA GLY A 11 -14.21 -6.57 1.88
C GLY A 11 -14.17 -5.38 2.84
N VAL A 12 -14.55 -5.55 4.10
CA VAL A 12 -14.48 -4.49 5.13
C VAL A 12 -13.03 -4.17 5.49
N TRP A 13 -12.17 -5.17 5.67
CA TRP A 13 -10.74 -4.97 5.94
C TRP A 13 -10.03 -4.26 4.79
N GLY A 14 -10.36 -4.61 3.54
CA GLY A 14 -9.84 -3.93 2.38
C GLY A 14 -10.32 -2.47 2.25
N LEU A 15 -11.58 -2.19 2.61
CA LEU A 15 -12.08 -0.80 2.69
C LEU A 15 -11.40 -0.01 3.81
N ALA A 16 -11.23 -0.60 4.98
CA ALA A 16 -10.53 0.02 6.10
C ALA A 16 -9.10 0.40 5.69
N PHE A 17 -8.38 -0.51 5.03
CA PHE A 17 -7.06 -0.24 4.44
C PHE A 17 -7.07 0.97 3.50
N VAL A 18 -7.98 1.00 2.52
CA VAL A 18 -8.07 2.12 1.56
C VAL A 18 -8.35 3.45 2.27
N VAL A 19 -9.29 3.47 3.22
CA VAL A 19 -9.63 4.69 3.98
C VAL A 19 -8.45 5.17 4.81
N LEU A 20 -7.77 4.27 5.53
CA LEU A 20 -6.61 4.63 6.35
C LEU A 20 -5.48 5.20 5.50
N LEU A 21 -5.21 4.65 4.32
CA LEU A 21 -4.20 5.20 3.41
C LEU A 21 -4.60 6.57 2.84
N LEU A 22 -5.87 6.80 2.52
CA LEU A 22 -6.33 8.11 2.07
C LEU A 22 -6.17 9.18 3.16
N VAL A 23 -6.46 8.83 4.41
CA VAL A 23 -6.25 9.72 5.57
C VAL A 23 -4.75 10.00 5.76
N SER A 24 -3.92 8.97 5.67
CA SER A 24 -2.46 9.08 5.78
C SER A 24 -1.88 10.00 4.70
N ALA A 25 -2.27 9.80 3.43
CA ALA A 25 -1.80 10.59 2.30
C ALA A 25 -2.22 12.07 2.33
N ALA A 26 -3.30 12.41 3.04
CA ALA A 26 -3.79 13.77 3.18
C ALA A 26 -3.09 14.57 4.30
N ALA A 27 -2.27 13.92 5.15
CA ALA A 27 -1.72 14.54 6.34
C ALA A 27 -0.55 15.48 6.04
N VAL A 28 0.56 14.96 5.50
CA VAL A 28 1.72 15.76 5.12
C VAL A 28 2.54 15.04 4.06
N SER A 29 3.08 15.78 3.09
CA SER A 29 4.08 15.23 2.18
C SER A 29 5.42 15.17 2.91
N VAL A 30 6.03 13.98 2.96
CA VAL A 30 7.36 13.76 3.52
C VAL A 30 8.41 14.13 2.45
N PRO A 31 9.57 14.71 2.82
CA PRO A 31 10.63 15.03 1.87
C PRO A 31 11.30 13.78 1.30
N THR A 32 11.77 13.87 0.06
CA THR A 32 12.50 12.80 -0.65
C THR A 32 14.01 13.08 -0.67
N SER A 33 14.83 12.12 -1.11
CA SER A 33 16.28 12.29 -1.21
C SER A 33 16.72 13.26 -2.31
N GLN A 34 15.77 13.83 -3.06
CA GLN A 34 16.06 14.94 -3.97
C GLN A 34 16.25 16.28 -3.22
N GLU A 35 15.79 16.36 -1.97
CA GLU A 35 15.97 17.52 -1.11
C GLU A 35 17.28 17.46 -0.33
N SER A 36 17.78 18.63 0.11
CA SER A 36 19.02 18.67 0.89
C SER A 36 18.84 18.03 2.27
N GLY A 37 19.89 17.39 2.78
CA GLY A 37 19.87 16.77 4.12
C GLY A 37 19.51 17.72 5.25
N ALA A 38 19.87 19.00 5.13
CA ALA A 38 19.47 20.03 6.09
C ALA A 38 17.96 20.25 6.10
N ARG A 39 17.35 20.36 4.92
CA ARG A 39 15.90 20.52 4.76
C ARG A 39 15.13 19.30 5.25
N ILE A 40 15.63 18.10 4.93
CA ILE A 40 15.09 16.84 5.44
C ILE A 40 15.12 16.82 6.98
N ALA A 41 16.29 17.08 7.58
CA ALA A 41 16.45 17.06 9.03
C ALA A 41 15.55 18.10 9.74
N ASP A 42 15.44 19.30 9.18
CA ASP A 42 14.58 20.35 9.72
C ASP A 42 13.10 20.00 9.62
N PHE A 43 12.65 19.41 8.51
CA PHE A 43 11.29 18.92 8.36
C PHE A 43 10.92 17.93 9.48
N TYR A 44 11.74 16.92 9.71
CA TYR A 44 11.47 15.90 10.72
C TYR A 44 11.52 16.45 12.15
N ARG A 45 12.31 17.51 12.41
CA ARG A 45 12.29 18.21 13.70
C ARG A 45 11.00 19.01 13.91
N GLN A 46 10.47 19.61 12.85
CA GLN A 46 9.27 20.44 12.91
C GLN A 46 7.97 19.63 12.88
N HIS A 47 7.97 18.47 12.20
CA HIS A 47 6.77 17.68 11.92
C HIS A 47 6.79 16.27 12.53
N GLY A 48 7.68 16.00 13.48
CA GLY A 48 7.87 14.66 14.07
C GLY A 48 6.59 14.00 14.60
N ASP A 49 5.70 14.77 15.21
CA ASP A 49 4.42 14.26 15.73
C ASP A 49 3.48 13.80 14.59
N VAL A 50 3.39 14.60 13.52
CA VAL A 50 2.57 14.28 12.35
C VAL A 50 3.11 13.06 11.63
N VAL A 51 4.43 13.00 11.43
CA VAL A 51 5.12 11.85 10.83
C VAL A 51 4.86 10.59 11.66
N THR A 52 4.96 10.66 12.99
CA THR A 52 4.75 9.51 13.87
C THR A 52 3.30 9.03 13.80
N ALA A 53 2.33 9.95 13.80
CA ALA A 53 0.92 9.62 13.60
C ALA A 53 0.69 8.93 12.24
N GLN A 54 1.36 9.41 11.18
CA GLN A 54 1.31 8.80 9.85
C GLN A 54 1.84 7.36 9.86
N GLN A 55 2.97 7.09 10.54
CA GLN A 55 3.52 5.73 10.64
C GLN A 55 2.61 4.80 11.44
N VAL A 56 1.97 5.29 12.51
CA VAL A 56 0.98 4.51 13.26
C VAL A 56 -0.21 4.16 12.39
N ILE A 57 -0.74 5.11 11.62
CA ILE A 57 -1.83 4.88 10.67
C ILE A 57 -1.39 3.87 9.59
N GLY A 58 -0.16 3.99 9.08
CA GLY A 58 0.44 3.07 8.11
C GLY A 58 0.48 1.63 8.63
N VAL A 59 0.97 1.41 9.86
CA VAL A 59 0.98 0.08 10.49
C VAL A 59 -0.43 -0.49 10.69
N VAL A 60 -1.40 0.34 11.10
CA VAL A 60 -2.80 -0.09 11.23
C VAL A 60 -3.40 -0.44 9.85
N ALA A 61 -3.08 0.35 8.82
CA ALA A 61 -3.49 0.08 7.44
C ALA A 61 -2.88 -1.25 6.95
N LEU A 62 -1.60 -1.49 7.20
CA LEU A 62 -0.92 -2.74 6.88
C LEU A 62 -1.58 -3.94 7.57
N ALA A 63 -1.93 -3.81 8.86
CA ALA A 63 -2.65 -4.86 9.57
C ALA A 63 -4.02 -5.17 8.94
N ALA A 64 -4.76 -4.13 8.53
CA ALA A 64 -6.02 -4.29 7.80
C ALA A 64 -5.80 -4.95 6.42
N PHE A 65 -4.74 -4.60 5.70
CA PHE A 65 -4.38 -5.20 4.43
C PHE A 65 -4.02 -6.67 4.55
N VAL A 66 -3.20 -7.04 5.54
CA VAL A 66 -2.85 -8.44 5.84
C VAL A 66 -4.10 -9.23 6.22
N ALA A 67 -4.97 -8.66 7.07
CA ALA A 67 -6.24 -9.27 7.45
C ALA A 67 -7.15 -9.51 6.22
N PHE A 68 -7.17 -8.57 5.27
CA PHE A 68 -7.85 -8.75 3.98
C PHE A 68 -7.22 -9.90 3.18
N ALA A 69 -5.91 -9.85 2.96
CA ALA A 69 -5.21 -10.78 2.08
C ALA A 69 -5.26 -12.24 2.58
N LEU A 70 -5.14 -12.46 3.89
CA LEU A 70 -5.25 -13.79 4.50
C LEU A 70 -6.64 -14.44 4.35
N ARG A 71 -7.67 -13.65 4.04
CA ARG A 71 -9.04 -14.13 3.83
C ARG A 71 -9.38 -14.33 2.34
N LEU A 72 -8.42 -14.13 1.45
CA LEU A 72 -8.56 -14.44 0.03
C LEU A 72 -8.34 -15.94 -0.22
N ALA A 73 -8.75 -16.41 -1.40
CA ALA A 73 -8.48 -17.78 -1.81
C ALA A 73 -6.96 -18.05 -1.83
N PRO A 74 -6.49 -19.21 -1.33
CA PRO A 74 -5.07 -19.50 -1.23
C PRO A 74 -4.40 -19.52 -2.61
N ASN A 75 -3.36 -18.71 -2.77
CA ASN A 75 -2.52 -18.63 -3.97
C ASN A 75 -1.07 -18.38 -3.53
N GLN A 76 -0.14 -19.22 -3.98
CA GLN A 76 1.28 -19.11 -3.62
C GLN A 76 1.89 -17.77 -4.07
N TRP A 77 1.52 -17.29 -5.26
CA TRP A 77 1.99 -16.00 -5.79
C TRP A 77 1.45 -14.83 -4.99
N LEU A 78 0.20 -14.95 -4.51
CA LEU A 78 -0.40 -13.95 -3.63
C LEU A 78 0.33 -13.89 -2.28
N ARG A 79 0.78 -15.04 -1.75
CA ARG A 79 1.58 -15.08 -0.52
C ARG A 79 2.94 -14.44 -0.70
N VAL A 80 3.64 -14.73 -1.80
CA VAL A 80 4.94 -14.12 -2.13
C VAL A 80 4.78 -12.60 -2.24
N ALA A 81 3.77 -12.14 -2.99
CA ALA A 81 3.51 -10.71 -3.14
C ALA A 81 3.11 -10.05 -1.81
N LEU A 82 2.31 -10.72 -0.97
CA LEU A 82 1.95 -10.22 0.36
C LEU A 82 3.18 -10.08 1.26
N ILE A 83 4.09 -11.05 1.27
CA ILE A 83 5.33 -10.97 2.06
C ILE A 83 6.19 -9.81 1.57
N ALA A 84 6.38 -9.69 0.25
CA ALA A 84 7.11 -8.57 -0.33
C ALA A 84 6.49 -7.22 0.06
N PHE A 85 5.17 -7.10 -0.01
CA PHE A 85 4.43 -5.89 0.40
C PHE A 85 4.65 -5.58 1.88
N VAL A 86 4.50 -6.57 2.76
CA VAL A 86 4.69 -6.37 4.21
C VAL A 86 6.10 -5.92 4.53
N VAL A 87 7.12 -6.56 3.94
CA VAL A 87 8.52 -6.22 4.21
C VAL A 87 8.86 -4.81 3.73
N THR A 88 8.44 -4.46 2.53
CA THR A 88 8.70 -3.14 1.94
C THR A 88 7.93 -2.04 2.66
N GLU A 89 6.66 -2.27 3.00
CA GLU A 89 5.86 -1.34 3.80
C GLU A 89 6.44 -1.13 5.21
N LEU A 90 6.93 -2.19 5.86
CA LEU A 90 7.59 -2.03 7.15
C LEU A 90 8.90 -1.22 7.03
N ALA A 91 9.64 -1.39 5.95
CA ALA A 91 10.85 -0.60 5.69
C ALA A 91 10.52 0.88 5.44
N THR A 92 9.49 1.19 4.64
CA THR A 92 9.04 2.57 4.40
C THR A 92 8.51 3.24 5.66
N ASN A 93 7.90 2.50 6.59
CA ASN A 93 7.46 3.05 7.87
C ASN A 93 8.61 3.21 8.90
N ALA A 94 9.58 2.30 8.90
CA ALA A 94 10.65 2.27 9.91
C ALA A 94 11.64 3.42 9.75
N VAL A 95 11.95 3.82 8.52
CA VAL A 95 12.98 4.83 8.25
C VAL A 95 12.56 6.23 8.73
N PRO A 96 11.37 6.77 8.37
CA PRO A 96 10.90 8.05 8.91
C PRO A 96 10.86 8.06 10.44
N LEU A 97 10.44 6.94 11.06
CA LEU A 97 10.43 6.81 12.52
C LEU A 97 11.85 6.85 13.11
N ALA A 98 12.82 6.18 12.46
CA ALA A 98 14.22 6.24 12.88
C ALA A 98 14.77 7.67 12.80
N ILE A 99 14.45 8.43 11.75
CA ILE A 99 14.87 9.84 11.63
C ILE A 99 14.28 10.69 12.76
N VAL A 100 12.97 10.54 13.04
CA VAL A 100 12.29 11.26 14.13
C VAL A 100 12.92 10.95 15.50
N LEU A 101 13.18 9.67 15.79
CA LEU A 101 13.68 9.23 17.09
C LEU A 101 15.15 9.58 17.33
N THR A 102 15.98 9.43 16.30
CA THR A 102 17.44 9.58 16.43
C THR A 102 17.93 11.01 16.20
N LYS A 103 17.11 11.86 15.56
CA LYS A 103 17.44 13.25 15.20
C LYS A 103 18.85 13.36 14.58
N PRO A 104 19.10 12.63 13.48
CA PRO A 104 20.44 12.45 12.94
C PRO A 104 21.01 13.76 12.36
N SER A 105 22.30 13.72 11.99
CA SER A 105 22.93 14.78 11.19
C SER A 105 22.27 14.89 9.81
N ALA A 106 22.52 16.00 9.11
CA ALA A 106 21.98 16.23 7.76
C ALA A 106 22.37 15.13 6.77
N ASP A 107 23.64 14.70 6.77
CA ASP A 107 24.14 13.66 5.85
C ASP A 107 23.49 12.30 6.13
N THR A 108 23.33 11.95 7.41
CA THR A 108 22.67 10.72 7.82
C THR A 108 21.17 10.77 7.52
N ALA A 109 20.51 11.91 7.74
CA ALA A 109 19.11 12.10 7.37
C ALA A 109 18.89 11.88 5.87
N HIS A 110 19.73 12.47 5.03
CA HIS A 110 19.68 12.29 3.58
C HIS A 110 19.90 10.83 3.17
N THR A 111 20.89 10.15 3.76
CA THR A 111 21.17 8.73 3.47
C THR A 111 19.99 7.84 3.86
N LEU A 112 19.37 8.11 5.01
CA LEU A 112 18.18 7.38 5.46
C LEU A 112 17.01 7.63 4.50
N THR A 113 16.74 8.88 4.11
CA THR A 113 15.68 9.18 3.13
C THR A 113 15.94 8.49 1.79
N PHE A 114 17.17 8.37 1.32
CA PHE A 114 17.48 7.58 0.11
C PHE A 114 17.12 6.09 0.27
N VAL A 115 17.35 5.51 1.45
CA VAL A 115 16.94 4.13 1.75
C VAL A 115 15.42 4.00 1.75
N GLU A 116 14.71 5.01 2.27
CA GLU A 116 13.25 5.07 2.24
C GLU A 116 12.71 5.17 0.81
N ASP A 117 13.28 6.02 -0.04
CA ASP A 117 12.93 6.10 -1.46
C ASP A 117 13.11 4.74 -2.18
N LEU A 118 14.17 3.99 -1.85
CA LEU A 118 14.38 2.64 -2.41
C LEU A 118 13.35 1.64 -1.87
N ALA A 119 12.98 1.73 -0.60
CA ALA A 119 11.94 0.91 -0.01
C ALA A 119 10.57 1.22 -0.63
N ASP A 120 10.25 2.49 -0.90
CA ASP A 120 9.04 2.92 -1.60
C ASP A 120 9.01 2.35 -3.02
N ALA A 121 10.10 2.47 -3.78
CA ALA A 121 10.20 1.87 -5.10
C ALA A 121 9.94 0.34 -5.06
N ALA A 122 10.52 -0.36 -4.08
CA ALA A 122 10.29 -1.79 -3.88
C ALA A 122 8.84 -2.11 -3.48
N LEU A 123 8.19 -1.26 -2.68
CA LEU A 123 6.79 -1.37 -2.32
C LEU A 123 5.88 -1.31 -3.56
N PHE A 124 6.18 -0.42 -4.51
CA PHE A 124 5.42 -0.35 -5.76
C PHE A 124 5.60 -1.60 -6.64
N VAL A 125 6.77 -2.22 -6.64
CA VAL A 125 6.96 -3.54 -7.28
C VAL A 125 6.13 -4.60 -6.56
N ALA A 126 6.09 -4.59 -5.23
CA ALA A 126 5.26 -5.51 -4.46
C ALA A 126 3.75 -5.33 -4.73
N ILE A 127 3.29 -4.09 -4.86
CA ILE A 127 1.92 -3.76 -5.28
C ILE A 127 1.62 -4.36 -6.66
N ALA A 128 2.51 -4.16 -7.63
CA ALA A 128 2.36 -4.69 -8.99
C ALA A 128 2.23 -6.22 -8.99
N MET A 129 3.07 -6.91 -8.21
CA MET A 129 2.97 -8.36 -8.01
C MET A 129 1.64 -8.75 -7.36
N PHE A 130 1.22 -8.01 -6.33
CA PHE A 130 0.02 -8.31 -5.56
C PHE A 130 -1.24 -8.22 -6.41
N VAL A 131 -1.47 -7.10 -7.11
CA VAL A 131 -2.67 -6.90 -7.93
C VAL A 131 -2.73 -7.90 -9.09
N SER A 132 -1.57 -8.27 -9.64
CA SER A 132 -1.45 -9.29 -10.69
C SER A 132 -1.82 -10.68 -10.18
N ALA A 133 -1.27 -11.09 -9.04
CA ALA A 133 -1.55 -12.38 -8.42
C ALA A 133 -3.01 -12.49 -7.93
N LEU A 134 -3.55 -11.38 -7.41
CA LEU A 134 -4.92 -11.26 -6.91
C LEU A 134 -5.97 -11.54 -7.99
N THR A 135 -5.68 -11.18 -9.24
CA THR A 135 -6.66 -11.21 -10.33
C THR A 135 -6.53 -12.41 -11.27
N LEU A 136 -5.60 -13.33 -11.05
CA LEU A 136 -5.38 -14.48 -11.95
C LEU A 136 -6.65 -15.30 -12.23
N ALA A 137 -7.52 -15.46 -11.22
CA ALA A 137 -8.78 -16.21 -11.31
C ALA A 137 -10.03 -15.31 -11.51
N GLU A 138 -9.84 -14.04 -11.86
CA GLU A 138 -10.91 -13.05 -12.00
C GLU A 138 -11.24 -12.79 -13.49
N PRO A 139 -12.43 -12.22 -13.82
CA PRO A 139 -12.81 -11.95 -15.20
C PRO A 139 -11.82 -10.99 -15.88
N LEU A 140 -11.76 -11.10 -17.20
CA LEU A 140 -10.76 -10.42 -18.04
C LEU A 140 -10.65 -8.91 -17.76
N TRP A 141 -11.77 -8.21 -17.58
CA TRP A 141 -11.75 -6.76 -17.33
C TRP A 141 -11.01 -6.38 -16.04
N LEU A 142 -11.11 -7.20 -14.98
CA LEU A 142 -10.36 -6.97 -13.73
C LEU A 142 -8.88 -7.25 -13.89
N ARG A 143 -8.55 -8.29 -14.66
CA ARG A 143 -7.15 -8.63 -14.97
C ARG A 143 -6.48 -7.51 -15.76
N VAL A 144 -7.15 -7.01 -16.80
CA VAL A 144 -6.66 -5.88 -17.59
C VAL A 144 -6.48 -4.65 -16.70
N ALA A 145 -7.46 -4.31 -15.86
CA ALA A 145 -7.34 -3.18 -14.93
C ALA A 145 -6.16 -3.37 -13.96
N ALA A 146 -5.99 -4.57 -13.39
CA ALA A 146 -4.88 -4.88 -12.51
C ALA A 146 -3.51 -4.77 -13.20
N TYR A 147 -3.39 -5.23 -14.45
CA TYR A 147 -2.14 -5.13 -15.21
C TYR A 147 -1.81 -3.70 -15.62
N VAL A 148 -2.82 -2.87 -15.89
CA VAL A 148 -2.60 -1.42 -16.08
C VAL A 148 -2.06 -0.80 -14.80
N VAL A 149 -2.67 -1.08 -13.64
CA VAL A 149 -2.17 -0.61 -12.34
C VAL A 149 -0.75 -1.11 -12.08
N ALA A 150 -0.48 -2.40 -12.32
CA ALA A 150 0.84 -2.99 -12.15
C ALA A 150 1.88 -2.31 -13.04
N ALA A 151 1.56 -2.03 -14.31
CA ALA A 151 2.45 -1.32 -15.22
C ALA A 151 2.75 0.11 -14.71
N VAL A 152 1.72 0.84 -14.25
CA VAL A 152 1.89 2.17 -13.68
C VAL A 152 2.77 2.13 -12.42
N CYS A 153 2.59 1.14 -11.55
CA CYS A 153 3.44 0.94 -10.36
C CYS A 153 4.89 0.63 -10.73
N VAL A 154 5.13 -0.20 -11.74
CA VAL A 154 6.49 -0.50 -12.23
C VAL A 154 7.14 0.74 -12.83
N VAL A 155 6.41 1.51 -13.64
CA VAL A 155 6.91 2.77 -14.21
C VAL A 155 7.29 3.74 -13.10
N ARG A 156 6.49 3.88 -12.04
CA ARG A 156 6.85 4.70 -10.87
C ARG A 156 8.08 4.16 -10.14
N ALA A 157 8.13 2.86 -9.87
CA ALA A 157 9.25 2.24 -9.15
C ALA A 157 10.60 2.44 -9.87
N VAL A 158 10.61 2.39 -11.20
CA VAL A 158 11.80 2.62 -12.01
C VAL A 158 12.05 4.12 -12.22
N GLY A 159 10.99 4.91 -12.38
CA GLY A 159 11.06 6.33 -12.70
C GLY A 159 11.48 7.20 -11.53
N GLY A 160 11.05 6.88 -10.30
CA GLY A 160 11.38 7.64 -9.09
C GLY A 160 12.88 7.80 -8.88
N PRO A 161 13.68 6.71 -8.87
CA PRO A 161 15.13 6.78 -8.77
C PRO A 161 15.83 7.56 -9.89
N LEU A 162 15.16 7.74 -11.04
CA LEU A 162 15.66 8.50 -12.19
C LEU A 162 15.22 9.98 -12.17
N GLY A 163 14.46 10.40 -11.15
CA GLY A 163 13.96 11.76 -11.00
C GLY A 163 12.63 12.05 -11.71
N PHE A 164 11.93 11.03 -12.22
CA PHE A 164 10.61 11.22 -12.84
C PHE A 164 9.51 11.24 -11.79
N THR A 165 8.89 12.41 -11.58
CA THR A 165 7.85 12.62 -10.56
C THR A 165 6.42 12.51 -11.09
N SER A 166 6.23 12.40 -12.41
CA SER A 166 4.90 12.40 -13.05
C SER A 166 3.95 11.29 -12.58
N PHE A 167 4.48 10.23 -11.97
CA PHE A 167 3.71 9.07 -11.49
C PHE A 167 3.60 8.99 -9.96
N ASP A 168 4.14 9.98 -9.23
CA ASP A 168 4.22 9.96 -7.77
C ASP A 168 2.84 9.98 -7.12
N ALA A 169 1.89 10.70 -7.71
CA ALA A 169 0.48 10.65 -7.31
C ALA A 169 -0.31 9.55 -8.04
N VAL A 170 -0.01 9.34 -9.33
CA VAL A 170 -0.84 8.50 -10.21
C VAL A 170 -0.82 7.03 -9.78
N ALA A 171 0.35 6.47 -9.49
CA ALA A 171 0.48 5.06 -9.12
C ALA A 171 -0.27 4.70 -7.82
N PRO A 172 -0.09 5.41 -6.69
CA PRO A 172 -0.82 5.11 -5.46
C PRO A 172 -2.32 5.32 -5.63
N ILE A 173 -2.77 6.38 -6.33
CA ILE A 173 -4.20 6.59 -6.59
C ILE A 173 -4.79 5.45 -7.42
N ALA A 174 -4.12 5.04 -8.51
CA ALA A 174 -4.58 3.94 -9.35
C ALA A 174 -4.71 2.63 -8.56
N PHE A 175 -3.74 2.33 -7.70
CA PHE A 175 -3.79 1.18 -6.79
C PHE A 175 -4.98 1.28 -5.82
N LEU A 176 -5.18 2.41 -5.15
CA LEU A 176 -6.27 2.60 -4.20
C LEU A 176 -7.64 2.48 -4.87
N VAL A 177 -7.82 3.08 -6.05
CA VAL A 177 -9.05 2.97 -6.85
C VAL A 177 -9.31 1.51 -7.23
N PHE A 178 -8.28 0.79 -7.69
CA PHE A 178 -8.42 -0.62 -8.02
C PHE A 178 -8.81 -1.47 -6.81
N MET A 179 -8.14 -1.27 -5.67
CA MET A 179 -8.45 -1.96 -4.42
C MET A 179 -9.88 -1.67 -3.95
N LEU A 180 -10.32 -0.41 -4.04
CA LEU A 180 -11.68 -0.01 -3.72
C LEU A 180 -12.71 -0.74 -4.58
N VAL A 181 -12.52 -0.74 -5.91
CA VAL A 181 -13.40 -1.46 -6.86
C VAL A 181 -13.43 -2.96 -6.55
N PHE A 182 -12.25 -3.55 -6.30
CA PHE A 182 -12.14 -4.96 -5.98
C PHE A 182 -12.89 -5.33 -4.68
N CYS A 183 -12.70 -4.54 -3.62
CA CYS A 183 -13.37 -4.74 -2.33
C CYS A 183 -14.89 -4.57 -2.43
N ILE A 184 -15.37 -3.53 -3.12
CA ILE A 184 -16.80 -3.33 -3.37
C ILE A 184 -17.40 -4.53 -4.09
N ARG A 185 -16.73 -5.03 -5.15
CA ARG A 185 -17.20 -6.19 -5.90
C ARG A 185 -17.26 -7.45 -5.05
N LEU A 186 -16.26 -7.68 -4.19
CA LEU A 186 -16.31 -8.79 -3.23
C LEU A 186 -17.54 -8.68 -2.32
N LEU A 187 -17.83 -7.50 -1.77
CA LEU A 187 -19.00 -7.28 -0.92
C LEU A 187 -20.33 -7.49 -1.67
N VAL A 188 -20.42 -7.03 -2.92
CA VAL A 188 -21.62 -7.17 -3.76
C VAL A 188 -21.88 -8.64 -4.10
N LYS A 189 -20.86 -9.38 -4.57
CA LYS A 189 -20.98 -10.82 -4.87
C LYS A 189 -21.51 -11.61 -3.68
N GLN A 190 -21.05 -11.27 -2.48
CA GLN A 190 -21.49 -11.93 -1.26
C GLN A 190 -22.93 -11.62 -0.90
N ARG A 191 -23.35 -10.35 -0.99
CA ARG A 191 -24.74 -9.97 -0.76
C ARG A 191 -25.70 -10.74 -1.67
N ALA A 192 -25.32 -10.91 -2.94
CA ALA A 192 -26.09 -11.71 -3.90
C ALA A 192 -26.17 -13.19 -3.47
N ALA A 193 -25.03 -13.80 -3.11
CA ALA A 193 -24.99 -15.19 -2.65
C ALA A 193 -25.81 -15.42 -1.36
N THR A 194 -25.76 -14.50 -0.40
CA THR A 194 -26.55 -14.59 0.84
C THR A 194 -28.05 -14.48 0.56
N ARG A 195 -28.48 -13.59 -0.36
CA ARG A 195 -29.90 -13.45 -0.73
C ARG A 195 -30.45 -14.70 -1.41
N ALA A 196 -29.66 -15.33 -2.28
CA ALA A 196 -30.07 -16.55 -2.98
C ALA A 196 -30.21 -17.79 -2.06
N ALA A 197 -29.63 -17.75 -0.85
CA ALA A 197 -29.64 -18.86 0.10
C ALA A 197 -30.80 -18.79 1.13
N LEU A 198 -31.62 -17.74 1.11
CA LEU A 198 -32.80 -17.64 1.97
C LEU A 198 -33.97 -18.39 1.33
N PRO A 199 -34.68 -19.27 2.06
CA PRO A 199 -35.87 -19.93 1.54
C PRO A 199 -36.96 -18.88 1.27
N SER A 200 -37.60 -18.99 0.10
CA SER A 200 -38.75 -18.18 -0.34
C SER A 200 -39.99 -18.42 0.50
#